data_AF-A0A8V0Z744-F1
#
_entry.id   AF-A0A8V0Z744-F1
#
_cell.length_a   1.000
_cell.length_b   1.000
_cell.length_c   1.000
_cell.angle_alpha   90.00
_cell.angle_beta   90.00
_cell.angle_gamma   90.00
#
_symmetry.space_group_name_H-M   'P 1'
#
loop_
_entity.id
_entity.type
_entity.pdbx_description
1 polymer ?
#
loop_
_entity_poly.entity_id
_entity_poly.type
_entity_poly.pdbx_seq_one_letter_code
_entity_poly.pdbx_strand_id
1 'polypeptide(L)'
;MGRLRQMGPISAITGTWKSAERRTGPSYCRAALLPLCRPLSRAGQVQAALRLYGYCYQDSNDIPDTLTAITELGSPLEMIQLLQTSWEDRFRICLSLVRLLHYLAHSPLGSVTLLDFRPRQFVIVDGELKVTDLDDASIEESSCTSNSDCFMEFPARNFTLPCSVEGRCQNMNEKRNLYNAYRFFFTYLLPHSAPPSLRPLLDKIVNATGELHWGIDETAAQLERVLNLYKSGEYLQNTTRISKSEYRRVPEAFIPDENYRCWPSYHHKGCLLSVFDVNEAIEICDSYSQCKAFVLTNQTTWTGRQLVFFKAASNHIMPDPDKITYVKVTD
;
A
#
# COMPACT_ATOMS: atom_id res chain seq x y z
N MET A 1 -3.88 -9.97 -41.11
CA MET A 1 -3.21 -11.19 -40.62
C MET A 1 -1.78 -10.83 -40.24
N GLY A 2 -1.54 -10.54 -38.96
CA GLY A 2 -0.20 -10.31 -38.40
C GLY A 2 -0.06 -11.17 -37.14
N ARG A 3 0.91 -12.08 -37.12
CA ARG A 3 1.12 -13.07 -36.05
C ARG A 3 1.77 -12.40 -34.83
N LEU A 4 1.06 -12.44 -33.70
CA LEU A 4 1.63 -12.28 -32.36
C LEU A 4 2.62 -13.43 -32.08
N ARG A 5 3.87 -13.11 -31.73
CA ARG A 5 4.77 -14.07 -31.08
C ARG A 5 4.54 -14.00 -29.57
N GLN A 6 4.08 -15.12 -29.00
CA GLN A 6 4.06 -15.37 -27.57
C GLN A 6 5.49 -15.42 -27.03
N MET A 7 5.78 -14.65 -25.98
CA MET A 7 6.92 -14.91 -25.09
C MET A 7 6.44 -15.82 -23.96
N GLY A 8 7.11 -16.96 -23.80
CA GLY A 8 6.84 -17.94 -22.73
C GLY A 8 7.36 -17.48 -21.36
N PRO A 9 6.99 -18.19 -20.28
CA PRO A 9 7.34 -17.82 -18.91
C PRO A 9 8.83 -18.06 -18.64
N ILE A 10 9.52 -17.07 -18.07
CA ILE A 10 10.90 -17.20 -17.60
C ILE A 10 10.86 -17.87 -16.22
N SER A 11 11.47 -19.04 -16.15
CA SER A 11 11.65 -19.86 -14.96
C SER A 11 12.47 -19.14 -13.88
N ALA A 12 12.03 -19.29 -12.63
CA ALA A 12 12.79 -18.86 -11.45
C ALA A 12 14.14 -19.60 -11.40
N ILE A 13 15.24 -18.84 -11.45
CA ILE A 13 16.58 -19.37 -11.23
C ILE A 13 16.89 -19.27 -9.74
N THR A 14 16.66 -20.37 -9.01
CA THR A 14 17.28 -20.62 -7.70
C THR A 14 18.72 -21.06 -7.94
N GLY A 15 19.61 -20.09 -8.13
CA GLY A 15 21.05 -20.33 -8.34
C GLY A 15 21.85 -20.07 -7.07
N THR A 16 22.42 -21.12 -6.49
CA THR A 16 23.48 -21.05 -5.48
C THR A 16 24.73 -20.37 -6.07
N TRP A 17 25.28 -19.41 -5.35
CA TRP A 17 26.45 -18.62 -5.75
C TRP A 17 27.68 -19.52 -5.90
N LYS A 18 28.02 -19.89 -7.14
CA LYS A 18 29.36 -20.39 -7.48
C LYS A 18 30.22 -19.21 -7.91
N SER A 19 31.37 -19.11 -7.24
CA SER A 19 32.59 -18.36 -7.59
C SER A 19 32.65 -17.93 -9.06
N ALA A 20 32.81 -16.63 -9.27
CA ALA A 20 33.00 -16.00 -10.58
C ALA A 20 34.13 -16.67 -11.38
N GLU A 21 33.76 -17.31 -12.49
CA GLU A 21 34.70 -17.83 -13.46
C GLU A 21 34.82 -16.83 -14.63
N ARG A 22 36.06 -16.37 -14.87
CA ARG A 22 36.41 -15.40 -15.91
C ARG A 22 36.10 -15.96 -17.29
N ARG A 23 35.49 -15.14 -18.16
CA ARG A 23 35.87 -15.02 -19.59
C ARG A 23 35.28 -13.77 -20.27
N THR A 24 36.20 -12.93 -20.77
CA THR A 24 36.19 -12.01 -21.93
C THR A 24 35.21 -10.83 -21.97
N GLY A 25 35.73 -9.63 -21.62
CA GLY A 25 35.11 -8.29 -21.59
C GLY A 25 35.05 -7.74 -20.14
N PRO A 26 35.44 -6.49 -19.81
CA PRO A 26 35.64 -6.05 -18.42
C PRO A 26 34.30 -5.67 -17.75
N SER A 27 33.31 -6.56 -17.81
CA SER A 27 32.09 -6.41 -17.05
C SER A 27 32.36 -6.79 -15.60
N TYR A 28 32.56 -5.81 -14.73
CA TYR A 28 32.85 -6.04 -13.31
C TYR A 28 31.58 -5.80 -12.48
N CYS A 29 31.03 -6.87 -11.91
CA CYS A 29 29.90 -6.77 -10.98
C CYS A 29 30.38 -6.76 -9.53
N ARG A 30 29.89 -5.81 -8.73
CA ARG A 30 30.14 -5.71 -7.29
C ARG A 30 28.86 -5.99 -6.54
N ALA A 31 28.96 -6.80 -5.49
CA ALA A 31 27.95 -6.79 -4.44
C ALA A 31 27.90 -5.39 -3.84
N ALA A 32 26.70 -4.86 -3.70
CA ALA A 32 26.49 -3.59 -3.03
C ALA A 32 26.79 -3.83 -1.55
N LEU A 33 27.94 -3.36 -1.09
CA LEU A 33 28.25 -3.38 0.35
C LEU A 33 27.26 -2.50 1.13
N LEU A 34 26.55 -1.60 0.44
CA LEU A 34 25.63 -0.62 0.99
C LEU A 34 24.53 -0.30 -0.04
N PRO A 35 23.27 -0.06 0.39
CA PRO A 35 22.25 0.47 -0.50
C PRO A 35 22.72 1.80 -1.10
N LEU A 36 22.47 2.02 -2.40
CA LEU A 36 22.74 3.28 -3.14
C LEU A 36 22.16 4.52 -2.43
N CYS A 37 21.24 4.31 -1.49
CA CYS A 37 20.59 5.29 -0.65
C CYS A 37 21.12 5.31 0.81
N ARG A 38 22.44 5.29 1.04
CA ARG A 38 22.99 5.35 2.43
C ARG A 38 22.54 6.57 3.26
N PRO A 39 22.27 7.78 2.72
CA PRO A 39 21.67 8.86 3.49
C PRO A 39 20.18 8.66 3.78
N LEU A 40 19.46 7.94 2.90
CA LEU A 40 18.01 7.70 2.98
C LEU A 40 17.63 6.43 3.77
N SER A 41 18.58 5.53 4.03
CA SER A 41 18.34 4.25 4.71
C SER A 41 18.84 4.20 6.16
N ARG A 42 19.42 5.29 6.69
CA ARG A 42 19.98 5.35 8.05
C ARG A 42 18.94 5.65 9.14
N ALA A 43 17.76 6.16 8.78
CA ALA A 43 16.64 6.26 9.70
C ALA A 43 15.89 4.92 9.70
N GLY A 44 16.26 4.02 10.63
CA GLY A 44 15.82 2.62 10.69
C GLY A 44 14.33 2.37 10.95
N GLN A 45 13.44 3.10 10.29
CA GLN A 45 11.99 3.03 10.50
C GLN A 45 11.16 2.98 9.20
N VAL A 46 11.72 3.34 8.04
CA VAL A 46 11.01 3.24 6.75
C VAL A 46 11.92 2.64 5.68
N GLN A 47 11.59 1.43 5.20
CA GLN A 47 12.28 0.80 4.07
C GLN A 47 11.68 1.33 2.75
N ALA A 48 11.82 2.63 2.55
CA ALA A 48 11.03 3.43 1.60
C ALA A 48 11.49 3.33 0.14
N ALA A 49 12.70 2.78 -0.08
CA ALA A 49 13.33 2.63 -1.38
C ALA A 49 13.78 1.19 -1.62
N LEU A 50 13.94 0.81 -2.89
CA LEU A 50 14.38 -0.52 -3.26
C LEU A 50 15.76 -0.86 -2.68
N ARG A 51 15.87 -2.05 -2.10
CA ARG A 51 17.16 -2.59 -1.66
C ARG A 51 18.05 -2.87 -2.87
N LEU A 52 19.22 -2.24 -2.92
CA LEU A 52 20.27 -2.56 -3.88
C LEU A 52 21.06 -3.79 -3.41
N TYR A 53 21.16 -4.80 -4.27
CA TYR A 53 21.98 -5.99 -4.05
C TYR A 53 23.36 -5.87 -4.69
N GLY A 54 23.49 -5.15 -5.80
CA GLY A 54 24.73 -5.00 -6.52
C GLY A 54 24.64 -4.03 -7.66
N TYR A 55 25.77 -3.79 -8.31
CA TYR A 55 25.82 -3.06 -9.56
C TYR A 55 26.87 -3.70 -10.48
N CYS A 56 26.63 -3.60 -11.77
CA CYS A 56 27.54 -4.07 -12.82
C CYS A 56 27.94 -2.88 -13.67
N TYR A 57 29.24 -2.76 -13.90
CA TYR A 57 29.78 -1.80 -14.85
C TYR A 57 30.03 -2.53 -16.17
N GLN A 58 29.57 -1.95 -17.28
CA GLN A 58 29.82 -2.46 -18.61
C GLN A 58 30.49 -1.36 -19.44
N ASP A 59 31.77 -1.57 -19.75
CA ASP A 59 32.44 -0.84 -20.82
C ASP A 59 32.11 -1.53 -22.15
N SER A 60 31.22 -0.91 -22.92
CA SER A 60 30.97 -1.26 -24.31
C SER A 60 31.42 -0.12 -25.21
N ASN A 61 31.91 -0.44 -26.41
CA ASN A 61 32.39 0.56 -27.36
C ASN A 61 31.30 1.54 -27.84
N ASP A 62 30.02 1.21 -27.63
CA ASP A 62 28.88 1.99 -28.11
C ASP A 62 28.30 2.96 -27.06
N ILE A 63 28.47 2.67 -25.77
CA ILE A 63 28.06 3.56 -24.66
C ILE A 63 29.10 3.43 -23.54
N PRO A 64 30.04 4.39 -23.41
CA PRO A 64 30.95 4.43 -22.28
C PRO A 64 30.15 4.63 -20.97
N ASP A 65 30.66 4.07 -19.87
CA ASP A 65 30.13 4.27 -18.52
C ASP A 65 28.70 3.73 -18.23
N THR A 66 28.32 2.59 -18.82
CA THR A 66 27.00 2.00 -18.50
C THR A 66 27.01 1.32 -17.13
N LEU A 67 26.25 1.87 -16.17
CA LEU A 67 26.00 1.29 -14.86
C LEU A 67 24.65 0.56 -14.82
N THR A 68 24.66 -0.73 -14.51
CA THR A 68 23.43 -1.51 -14.26
C THR A 68 23.28 -1.77 -12.76
N ALA A 69 22.21 -1.28 -12.15
CA ALA A 69 21.88 -1.57 -10.75
C ALA A 69 21.02 -2.84 -10.63
N ILE A 70 21.33 -3.68 -9.64
CA ILE A 70 20.58 -4.90 -9.31
C ILE A 70 19.85 -4.64 -8.00
N THR A 71 18.53 -4.49 -8.06
CA THR A 71 17.68 -4.13 -6.93
C THR A 71 16.71 -5.26 -6.56
N GLU A 72 16.05 -5.14 -5.42
CA GLU A 72 14.93 -6.00 -5.06
C GLU A 72 13.80 -5.90 -6.08
N LEU A 73 13.15 -7.03 -6.35
CA LEU A 73 12.07 -7.11 -7.31
C LEU A 73 10.76 -6.71 -6.62
N GLY A 74 10.06 -5.72 -7.18
CA GLY A 74 8.72 -5.34 -6.77
C GLY A 74 7.71 -5.50 -7.90
N SER A 75 6.42 -5.58 -7.56
CA SER A 75 5.34 -5.57 -8.54
C SER A 75 4.91 -4.14 -8.87
N PRO A 76 4.71 -3.79 -10.15
CA PRO A 76 4.28 -2.45 -10.55
C PRO A 76 2.88 -2.11 -10.01
N LEU A 77 2.64 -0.84 -9.73
CA LEU A 77 1.32 -0.35 -9.32
C LEU A 77 0.38 -0.25 -10.52
N GLU A 78 -0.53 -1.22 -10.65
CA GLU A 78 -1.63 -1.16 -11.61
C GLU A 78 -2.92 -0.71 -10.93
N MET A 79 -3.39 0.51 -11.20
CA MET A 79 -4.57 1.08 -10.54
C MET A 79 -5.82 0.19 -10.60
N ILE A 80 -6.06 -0.48 -11.74
CA ILE A 80 -7.21 -1.38 -11.89
C ILE A 80 -7.09 -2.58 -10.93
N GLN A 81 -5.89 -3.16 -10.82
CA GLN A 81 -5.65 -4.27 -9.89
C GLN A 81 -5.80 -3.79 -8.44
N LEU A 82 -5.26 -2.62 -8.10
CA LEU A 82 -5.39 -2.04 -6.75
C LEU A 82 -6.85 -1.85 -6.34
N LEU A 83 -7.71 -1.33 -7.23
CA LEU A 83 -9.13 -1.16 -6.94
C LEU A 83 -9.88 -2.49 -6.70
N GLN A 84 -9.33 -3.62 -7.15
CA GLN A 84 -9.87 -4.95 -6.91
C GLN A 84 -9.36 -5.60 -5.61
N THR A 85 -8.33 -5.02 -4.98
CA THR A 85 -7.82 -5.49 -3.68
C THR A 85 -8.69 -5.00 -2.51
N SER A 86 -8.47 -5.61 -1.34
CA SER A 86 -9.18 -5.22 -0.12
C SER A 86 -8.95 -3.73 0.18
N TRP A 87 -9.90 -3.10 0.89
CA TRP A 87 -9.69 -1.73 1.36
C TRP A 87 -8.47 -1.62 2.28
N GLU A 88 -8.25 -2.63 3.13
CA GLU A 88 -7.13 -2.70 4.06
C GLU A 88 -5.77 -2.68 3.33
N ASP A 89 -5.62 -3.41 2.22
CA ASP A 89 -4.38 -3.41 1.43
C ASP A 89 -4.17 -2.09 0.70
N ARG A 90 -5.23 -1.49 0.16
CA ARG A 90 -5.16 -0.14 -0.42
C ARG A 90 -4.78 0.91 0.61
N PHE A 91 -5.33 0.81 1.81
CA PHE A 91 -5.00 1.67 2.92
C PHE A 91 -3.53 1.53 3.31
N ARG A 92 -2.99 0.29 3.33
CA ARG A 92 -1.57 0.03 3.55
C ARG A 92 -0.70 0.79 2.56
N ILE A 93 -1.03 0.75 1.27
CA ILE A 93 -0.29 1.48 0.22
C ILE A 93 -0.27 2.99 0.48
N CYS A 94 -1.42 3.58 0.82
CA CYS A 94 -1.49 5.00 1.16
C CYS A 94 -0.69 5.35 2.41
N LEU A 95 -0.69 4.46 3.41
CA LEU A 95 0.07 4.63 4.63
C LEU A 95 1.59 4.50 4.38
N SER A 96 2.03 3.53 3.59
CA SER A 96 3.44 3.42 3.16
C SER A 96 3.89 4.68 2.42
N LEU A 97 3.04 5.20 1.53
CA LEU A 97 3.32 6.43 0.79
C LEU A 97 3.44 7.64 1.72
N VAL A 98 2.49 7.86 2.66
CA VAL A 98 2.58 9.01 3.56
C VAL A 98 3.82 8.92 4.48
N ARG A 99 4.19 7.71 4.92
CA ARG A 99 5.41 7.49 5.71
C ARG A 99 6.67 7.79 4.91
N LEU A 100 6.73 7.39 3.64
CA LEU A 100 7.81 7.77 2.72
C LEU A 100 7.86 9.30 2.57
N LEU A 101 6.73 9.96 2.32
CA LEU A 101 6.72 11.42 2.14
C LEU A 101 7.09 12.17 3.42
N HIS A 102 6.65 11.69 4.58
CA HIS A 102 7.06 12.22 5.88
C HIS A 102 8.59 12.09 6.06
N TYR A 103 9.16 10.96 5.65
CA TYR A 103 10.60 10.76 5.67
C TYR A 103 11.35 11.72 4.72
N LEU A 104 10.84 11.93 3.50
CA LEU A 104 11.43 12.84 2.52
C LEU A 104 11.38 14.31 2.98
N ALA A 105 10.29 14.74 3.60
CA ALA A 105 10.15 16.09 4.14
C ALA A 105 11.12 16.36 5.30
N HIS A 106 11.40 15.35 6.12
CA HIS A 106 12.28 15.42 7.29
C HIS A 106 13.66 14.80 7.04
N SER A 107 14.07 14.69 5.78
CA SER A 107 15.36 14.11 5.43
C SER A 107 16.50 14.93 6.05
N PRO A 108 17.56 14.28 6.55
CA PRO A 108 18.72 14.97 7.15
C PRO A 108 19.48 15.84 6.13
N LEU A 109 19.21 15.68 4.84
CA LEU A 109 19.79 16.51 3.78
C LEU A 109 18.97 17.77 3.50
N GLY A 110 17.73 17.87 4.01
CA GLY A 110 16.74 18.87 3.65
C GLY A 110 15.49 18.24 3.03
N SER A 111 14.42 19.02 2.91
CA SER A 111 13.12 18.60 2.35
C SER A 111 13.26 18.16 0.90
N VAL A 112 12.98 16.90 0.61
CA VAL A 112 13.17 16.30 -0.72
C VAL A 112 11.88 16.33 -1.53
N THR A 113 11.91 16.90 -2.74
CA THR A 113 10.85 16.77 -3.75
C THR A 113 11.17 15.68 -4.77
N LEU A 114 10.16 14.89 -5.13
CA LEU A 114 10.22 13.94 -6.23
C LEU A 114 9.74 14.66 -7.50
N LEU A 115 10.66 14.96 -8.43
CA LEU A 115 10.30 15.70 -9.64
C LEU A 115 9.43 14.84 -10.57
N ASP A 116 9.69 13.53 -10.61
CA ASP A 116 8.90 12.56 -11.35
C ASP A 116 7.93 11.76 -10.46
N PHE A 117 6.93 12.43 -9.89
CA PHE A 117 5.92 11.77 -9.07
C PHE A 117 4.84 11.11 -9.94
N ARG A 118 5.07 9.90 -10.43
CA ARG A 118 4.07 9.10 -11.18
C ARG A 118 3.89 7.74 -10.53
N PRO A 119 2.70 7.11 -10.60
CA PRO A 119 2.48 5.75 -10.07
C PRO A 119 3.48 4.70 -10.57
N ARG A 120 4.03 4.89 -11.78
CA ARG A 120 5.04 4.01 -12.38
C ARG A 120 6.41 4.06 -11.71
N GLN A 121 6.69 5.10 -10.91
CA GLN A 121 7.94 5.24 -10.13
C GLN A 121 7.87 4.54 -8.77
N PHE A 122 6.83 3.75 -8.55
CA PHE A 122 6.62 3.02 -7.32
C PHE A 122 6.25 1.57 -7.61
N VAL A 123 6.68 0.70 -6.72
CA VAL A 123 6.38 -0.73 -6.74
C VAL A 123 5.95 -1.20 -5.36
N ILE A 124 5.27 -2.34 -5.33
CA ILE A 124 4.92 -3.03 -4.08
C ILE A 124 5.94 -4.13 -3.83
N VAL A 125 6.48 -4.15 -2.62
CA VAL A 125 7.33 -5.23 -2.10
C VAL A 125 6.75 -5.63 -0.75
N ASP A 126 6.35 -6.90 -0.60
CA ASP A 126 5.74 -7.44 0.64
C ASP A 126 4.55 -6.63 1.18
N GLY A 127 3.77 -6.03 0.26
CA GLY A 127 2.60 -5.20 0.57
C GLY A 127 2.91 -3.75 0.94
N GLU A 128 4.18 -3.35 0.99
CA GLU A 128 4.60 -1.96 1.19
C GLU A 128 4.93 -1.27 -0.13
N LEU A 129 4.54 0.00 -0.26
CA LEU A 129 4.92 0.83 -1.40
C LEU A 129 6.37 1.32 -1.23
N LYS A 130 7.16 1.19 -2.28
CA LYS A 130 8.54 1.67 -2.35
C LYS A 130 8.79 2.44 -3.63
N VAL A 131 9.64 3.45 -3.55
CA VAL A 131 10.09 4.21 -4.73
C VAL A 131 11.19 3.45 -5.47
N THR A 132 11.10 3.40 -6.80
CA THR A 132 12.06 2.68 -7.66
C THR A 132 13.22 3.56 -8.12
N ASP A 133 12.95 4.85 -8.34
CA ASP A 133 13.88 5.80 -8.91
C ASP A 133 13.89 7.09 -8.08
N LEU A 134 15.08 7.51 -7.68
CA LEU A 134 15.32 8.73 -6.91
C LEU A 134 16.33 9.65 -7.61
N ASP A 135 16.73 9.34 -8.83
CA ASP A 135 17.74 10.11 -9.56
C ASP A 135 17.18 11.50 -9.95
N ASP A 136 15.85 11.63 -10.04
CA ASP A 136 15.11 12.88 -10.28
C ASP A 136 14.59 13.54 -8.97
N ALA A 137 15.33 13.40 -7.86
CA ALA A 137 14.99 14.06 -6.59
C ALA A 137 15.77 15.37 -6.39
N SER A 138 15.10 16.41 -5.87
CA SER A 138 15.74 17.66 -5.48
C SER A 138 15.54 17.94 -4.00
N ILE A 139 16.54 18.54 -3.36
CA ILE A 139 16.56 18.84 -1.92
C ILE A 139 16.43 20.34 -1.65
N GLU A 140 16.68 21.17 -2.66
CA GLU A 140 16.62 22.62 -2.52
C GLU A 140 15.19 23.13 -2.66
N GLU A 141 14.74 23.95 -1.70
CA GLU A 141 13.51 24.72 -1.83
C GLU A 141 13.70 25.85 -2.85
N SER A 142 12.66 26.18 -3.61
CA SER A 142 12.74 27.21 -4.65
C SER A 142 13.03 28.59 -4.04
N SER A 143 13.96 29.34 -4.65
CA SER A 143 14.24 30.72 -4.25
C SER A 143 13.11 31.66 -4.62
N CYS A 144 12.83 32.66 -3.79
CA CYS A 144 11.76 33.63 -3.99
C CYS A 144 12.13 35.01 -3.46
N THR A 145 11.49 36.03 -4.04
CA THR A 145 11.50 37.42 -3.58
C THR A 145 10.13 37.85 -3.06
N SER A 146 9.08 37.20 -3.53
CA SER A 146 7.69 37.44 -3.14
C SER A 146 6.87 36.15 -3.20
N ASN A 147 5.68 36.15 -2.60
CA ASN A 147 4.81 34.96 -2.59
C ASN A 147 4.41 34.50 -4.00
N SER A 148 4.35 35.39 -4.99
CA SER A 148 4.00 35.01 -6.37
C SER A 148 5.05 34.10 -7.02
N ASP A 149 6.30 34.15 -6.55
CA ASP A 149 7.38 33.28 -7.05
C ASP A 149 7.18 31.83 -6.56
N CYS A 150 6.40 31.65 -5.50
CA CYS A 150 6.08 30.35 -4.89
C CYS A 150 4.76 29.78 -5.39
N PHE A 151 4.52 29.91 -6.69
CA PHE A 151 3.33 29.40 -7.36
C PHE A 151 3.53 27.92 -7.74
N MET A 152 2.57 27.08 -7.35
CA MET A 152 2.49 25.67 -7.73
C MET A 152 1.28 25.46 -8.63
N GLU A 153 1.55 25.11 -9.88
CA GLU A 153 0.53 24.74 -10.86
C GLU A 153 0.28 23.24 -10.84
N PHE A 154 -0.99 22.84 -10.75
CA PHE A 154 -1.43 21.48 -11.02
C PHE A 154 -2.62 21.50 -11.97
N PRO A 155 -2.88 20.41 -12.72
CA PRO A 155 -3.89 20.44 -13.79
C PRO A 155 -5.33 20.74 -13.33
N ALA A 156 -5.63 20.62 -12.04
CA ALA A 156 -6.97 20.86 -11.49
C ALA A 156 -7.01 22.01 -10.47
N ARG A 157 -5.86 22.43 -9.92
CA ARG A 157 -5.78 23.40 -8.81
C ARG A 157 -4.42 24.07 -8.80
N ASN A 158 -4.40 25.31 -8.32
CA ASN A 158 -3.19 26.08 -8.17
C ASN A 158 -3.07 26.55 -6.72
N PHE A 159 -1.83 26.66 -6.26
CA PHE A 159 -1.52 27.11 -4.90
C PHE A 159 -0.40 28.13 -4.93
N THR A 160 -0.48 29.11 -4.04
CA THR A 160 0.59 30.09 -3.84
C THR A 160 1.04 29.99 -2.40
N LEU A 161 2.31 29.65 -2.19
CA LEU A 161 2.90 29.51 -0.85
C LEU A 161 3.55 30.83 -0.40
N PRO A 162 3.73 31.03 0.91
CA PRO A 162 4.48 32.17 1.40
C PRO A 162 5.98 32.03 1.09
N CYS A 163 6.60 33.14 0.71
CA CYS A 163 8.05 33.28 0.62
C CYS A 163 8.61 33.55 2.03
N SER A 164 9.65 32.81 2.42
CA SER A 164 10.31 32.99 3.71
C SER A 164 11.19 34.25 3.72
N VAL A 165 11.55 34.70 4.92
CA VAL A 165 12.51 35.80 5.12
C VAL A 165 13.91 35.48 4.58
N GLU A 166 14.23 34.20 4.38
CA GLU A 166 15.48 33.72 3.80
C GLU A 166 15.43 33.66 2.26
N GLY A 167 14.32 34.13 1.66
CA GLY A 167 14.12 34.12 0.21
C GLY A 167 13.90 32.72 -0.34
N ARG A 168 13.22 31.84 0.40
CA ARG A 168 12.87 30.47 -0.02
C ARG A 168 11.37 30.21 0.12
N CYS A 169 10.78 29.49 -0.82
CA CYS A 169 9.38 29.09 -0.75
C CYS A 169 9.17 28.10 0.39
N GLN A 170 8.27 28.41 1.32
CA GLN A 170 8.10 27.60 2.52
C GLN A 170 7.43 26.26 2.20
N ASN A 171 8.13 25.16 2.50
CA ASN A 171 7.64 23.77 2.38
C ASN A 171 7.14 23.40 0.96
N MET A 172 7.69 24.01 -0.09
CA MET A 172 7.21 23.80 -1.45
C MET A 172 7.44 22.35 -1.89
N ASN A 173 8.59 21.78 -1.52
CA ASN A 173 8.94 20.39 -1.84
C ASN A 173 7.96 19.39 -1.22
N GLU A 174 7.69 19.53 0.08
CA GLU A 174 6.73 18.71 0.82
C GLU A 174 5.32 18.83 0.23
N LYS A 175 4.83 20.05 0.04
CA LYS A 175 3.48 20.32 -0.47
C LYS A 175 3.27 19.76 -1.87
N ARG A 176 4.32 19.80 -2.72
CA ARG A 176 4.27 19.24 -4.07
C ARG A 176 4.13 17.72 -4.05
N ASN A 177 4.94 17.04 -3.24
CA ASN A 177 4.84 15.59 -3.05
C ASN A 177 3.45 15.21 -2.50
N LEU A 178 2.98 15.95 -1.50
CA LEU A 178 1.71 15.68 -0.82
C LEU A 178 0.50 15.83 -1.74
N TYR A 179 0.46 16.88 -2.57
CA TYR A 179 -0.61 17.05 -3.55
C TYR A 179 -0.58 15.94 -4.62
N ASN A 180 0.61 15.51 -5.05
CA ASN A 180 0.72 14.40 -6.01
C ASN A 180 0.27 13.07 -5.39
N ALA A 181 0.58 12.80 -4.11
CA ALA A 181 0.02 11.66 -3.39
C ALA A 181 -1.51 11.71 -3.33
N TYR A 182 -2.07 12.88 -3.04
CA TYR A 182 -3.52 13.08 -3.08
C TYR A 182 -4.10 12.74 -4.45
N ARG A 183 -3.58 13.37 -5.51
CA ARG A 183 -4.10 13.30 -6.87
C ARG A 183 -4.01 11.89 -7.45
N PHE A 184 -2.91 11.19 -7.24
CA PHE A 184 -2.68 9.88 -7.85
C PHE A 184 -3.15 8.70 -7.01
N PHE A 185 -3.21 8.85 -5.68
CA PHE A 185 -3.49 7.74 -4.78
C PHE A 185 -4.69 7.99 -3.88
N PHE A 186 -4.66 9.03 -3.04
CA PHE A 186 -5.62 9.12 -1.93
C PHE A 186 -7.06 9.27 -2.39
N THR A 187 -7.31 10.05 -3.45
CA THR A 187 -8.66 10.23 -4.03
C THR A 187 -9.31 8.91 -4.47
N TYR A 188 -8.51 7.94 -4.93
CA TYR A 188 -9.00 6.67 -5.46
C TYR A 188 -8.96 5.55 -4.43
N LEU A 189 -7.91 5.50 -3.63
CA LEU A 189 -7.61 4.34 -2.78
C LEU A 189 -8.25 4.44 -1.40
N LEU A 190 -8.38 5.64 -0.80
CA LEU A 190 -8.87 5.79 0.57
C LEU A 190 -10.39 5.63 0.71
N PRO A 191 -11.26 6.32 -0.07
CA PRO A 191 -12.70 6.34 0.22
C PRO A 191 -13.44 5.09 -0.27
N HIS A 192 -12.96 4.48 -1.36
CA HIS A 192 -13.67 3.41 -2.04
C HIS A 192 -13.76 2.16 -1.15
N SER A 193 -14.99 1.68 -0.89
CA SER A 193 -15.30 0.53 -0.02
C SER A 193 -14.68 0.56 1.39
N ALA A 194 -14.36 1.76 1.90
CA ALA A 194 -13.95 1.94 3.29
C ALA A 194 -15.08 1.62 4.28
N PRO A 195 -14.75 1.14 5.50
CA PRO A 195 -15.72 0.96 6.58
C PRO A 195 -16.55 2.24 6.80
N PRO A 196 -17.90 2.16 6.85
CA PRO A 196 -18.76 3.35 6.89
C PRO A 196 -18.44 4.33 8.01
N SER A 197 -18.08 3.84 9.21
CA SER A 197 -17.74 4.69 10.36
C SER A 197 -16.40 5.42 10.22
N LEU A 198 -15.48 4.94 9.37
CA LEU A 198 -14.20 5.59 9.09
C LEU A 198 -14.30 6.61 7.94
N ARG A 199 -15.34 6.52 7.08
CA ARG A 199 -15.50 7.40 5.91
C ARG A 199 -15.41 8.90 6.23
N PRO A 200 -16.08 9.45 7.27
CA PRO A 200 -15.99 10.87 7.55
C PRO A 200 -14.56 11.35 7.85
N LEU A 201 -13.76 10.51 8.52
CA LEU A 201 -12.35 10.81 8.80
C LEU A 201 -11.50 10.73 7.52
N LEU A 202 -11.73 9.71 6.69
CA LEU A 202 -11.03 9.55 5.41
C LEU A 202 -11.35 10.69 4.44
N ASP A 203 -12.61 11.11 4.35
CA ASP A 203 -13.03 12.23 3.51
C ASP A 203 -12.39 13.54 3.98
N LYS A 204 -12.30 13.73 5.31
CA LYS A 204 -11.58 14.87 5.90
C LYS A 204 -10.09 14.85 5.52
N ILE A 205 -9.43 13.69 5.59
CA ILE A 205 -8.03 13.53 5.18
C ILE A 205 -7.87 13.88 3.71
N VAL A 206 -8.63 13.23 2.82
CA VAL A 206 -8.57 13.44 1.38
C VAL A 206 -8.79 14.91 1.03
N ASN A 207 -9.78 15.56 1.63
CA ASN A 207 -10.08 16.97 1.38
C ASN A 207 -8.97 17.90 1.90
N ALA A 208 -8.53 17.72 3.15
CA ALA A 208 -7.51 18.59 3.74
C ALA A 208 -6.15 18.44 3.05
N THR A 209 -5.80 17.24 2.58
CA THR A 209 -4.61 17.01 1.74
C THR A 209 -4.79 17.63 0.35
N GLY A 210 -5.95 17.47 -0.29
CA GLY A 210 -6.22 18.00 -1.63
C GLY A 210 -6.33 19.53 -1.71
N GLU A 211 -6.71 20.19 -0.62
CA GLU A 211 -6.67 21.66 -0.48
C GLU A 211 -5.33 22.16 0.10
N LEU A 212 -4.39 21.25 0.39
CA LEU A 212 -3.11 21.55 1.05
C LEU A 212 -3.24 22.32 2.38
N HIS A 213 -4.41 22.24 3.03
CA HIS A 213 -4.63 22.77 4.38
C HIS A 213 -3.75 22.08 5.42
N TRP A 214 -3.44 20.80 5.20
CA TRP A 214 -2.53 20.02 6.04
C TRP A 214 -1.15 19.92 5.40
N GLY A 215 -0.13 19.90 6.26
CA GLY A 215 1.20 19.40 5.91
C GLY A 215 1.27 17.89 6.04
N ILE A 216 2.48 17.36 5.83
CA ILE A 216 2.77 15.95 5.88
C ILE A 216 2.62 15.38 7.28
N ASP A 217 3.00 16.14 8.32
CA ASP A 217 2.90 15.71 9.72
C ASP A 217 1.45 15.42 10.11
N GLU A 218 0.56 16.38 9.86
CA GLU A 218 -0.86 16.24 10.17
C GLU A 218 -1.49 15.13 9.32
N THR A 219 -1.15 15.04 8.03
CA THR A 219 -1.68 13.98 7.16
C THR A 219 -1.23 12.59 7.62
N ALA A 220 0.04 12.43 7.99
CA ALA A 220 0.57 11.19 8.53
C ALA A 220 -0.09 10.83 9.87
N ALA A 221 -0.21 11.79 10.80
CA ALA A 221 -0.84 11.58 12.09
C ALA A 221 -2.31 11.13 11.95
N GLN A 222 -3.07 11.72 11.03
CA GLN A 222 -4.47 11.33 10.81
C GLN A 222 -4.59 9.96 10.14
N LEU A 223 -3.68 9.58 9.22
CA LEU A 223 -3.64 8.23 8.67
C LEU A 223 -3.24 7.19 9.73
N GLU A 224 -2.26 7.47 10.59
CA GLU A 224 -1.94 6.59 11.72
C GLU A 224 -3.11 6.46 12.70
N ARG A 225 -3.88 7.54 12.91
CA ARG A 225 -5.11 7.48 13.70
C ARG A 225 -6.14 6.54 13.08
N VAL A 226 -6.33 6.58 11.76
CA VAL A 226 -7.21 5.63 11.06
C VAL A 226 -6.72 4.20 11.26
N LEU A 227 -5.41 3.96 11.14
CA LEU A 227 -4.83 2.64 11.40
C LEU A 227 -5.14 2.16 12.82
N ASN A 228 -4.92 3.01 13.81
CA ASN A 228 -5.16 2.67 15.21
C ASN A 228 -6.62 2.31 15.46
N LEU A 229 -7.56 3.13 14.98
CA LEU A 229 -9.00 2.86 15.10
C LEU A 229 -9.37 1.53 14.42
N TYR A 230 -8.84 1.27 13.23
CA TYR A 230 -9.11 0.04 12.48
C TYR A 230 -8.54 -1.21 13.17
N LYS A 231 -7.34 -1.09 13.75
CA LYS A 231 -6.66 -2.17 14.50
C LYS A 231 -7.29 -2.45 15.85
N SER A 232 -7.74 -1.42 16.57
CA SER A 232 -8.34 -1.58 17.90
C SER A 232 -9.81 -1.98 17.86
N GLY A 233 -10.46 -1.89 16.69
CA GLY A 233 -11.88 -2.16 16.54
C GLY A 233 -12.78 -1.04 17.06
N GLU A 234 -12.23 0.08 17.54
CA GLU A 234 -13.00 1.21 18.08
C GLU A 234 -13.98 1.81 17.06
N TYR A 235 -13.69 1.68 15.76
CA TYR A 235 -14.60 2.11 14.69
C TYR A 235 -15.94 1.34 14.66
N LEU A 236 -16.05 0.22 15.37
CA LEU A 236 -17.24 -0.64 15.42
C LEU A 236 -18.22 -0.27 16.55
N GLN A 237 -17.85 0.60 17.48
CA GLN A 237 -18.63 0.82 18.73
C GLN A 237 -20.07 1.32 18.52
N ASN A 238 -20.37 1.96 17.38
CA ASN A 238 -21.72 2.45 17.05
C ASN A 238 -22.62 1.42 16.32
N THR A 239 -22.10 0.25 15.94
CA THR A 239 -22.87 -0.78 15.21
C THR A 239 -23.67 -1.70 16.14
N THR A 240 -23.45 -1.58 17.45
CA THR A 240 -24.05 -2.41 18.52
C THR A 240 -25.57 -2.27 18.71
N ARG A 241 -26.28 -1.47 17.90
CA ARG A 241 -27.73 -1.25 18.01
C ARG A 241 -28.60 -2.12 17.10
N ILE A 242 -28.02 -3.00 16.30
CA ILE A 242 -28.77 -3.88 15.38
C ILE A 242 -29.10 -5.19 16.10
N SER A 243 -30.34 -5.66 15.97
CA SER A 243 -30.76 -7.00 16.44
C SER A 243 -29.91 -8.05 15.72
N LYS A 244 -29.01 -8.70 16.45
CA LYS A 244 -28.09 -9.70 15.90
C LYS A 244 -28.77 -11.06 15.89
N SER A 245 -28.63 -11.78 14.79
CA SER A 245 -29.10 -13.17 14.73
C SER A 245 -28.27 -14.02 15.71
N GLU A 246 -28.86 -15.07 16.25
CA GLU A 246 -28.13 -16.01 17.09
C GLU A 246 -27.27 -16.94 16.20
N TYR A 247 -26.05 -17.24 16.65
CA TYR A 247 -25.12 -18.15 15.96
C TYR A 247 -24.64 -19.24 16.90
N ARG A 248 -24.74 -20.49 16.44
CA ARG A 248 -24.19 -21.66 17.14
C ARG A 248 -22.74 -21.88 16.74
N ARG A 249 -21.84 -21.87 17.73
CA ARG A 249 -20.42 -22.21 17.56
C ARG A 249 -20.24 -23.72 17.45
N VAL A 250 -19.56 -24.16 16.39
CA VAL A 250 -19.16 -25.55 16.14
C VAL A 250 -17.64 -25.59 16.06
N PRO A 251 -16.94 -26.04 17.12
CA PRO A 251 -15.48 -26.17 17.11
C PRO A 251 -15.03 -27.30 16.19
N GLU A 252 -13.77 -27.24 15.77
CA GLU A 252 -13.09 -28.27 14.97
C GLU A 252 -13.89 -28.67 13.72
N ALA A 253 -14.45 -27.66 13.05
CA ALA A 253 -15.42 -27.86 11.99
C ALA A 253 -15.27 -26.84 10.87
N PHE A 254 -15.55 -27.30 9.64
CA PHE A 254 -15.50 -26.53 8.41
C PHE A 254 -16.64 -26.93 7.46
N ILE A 255 -17.04 -26.02 6.58
CA ILE A 255 -18.03 -26.27 5.52
C ILE A 255 -17.33 -26.24 4.16
N PRO A 256 -17.13 -27.39 3.47
CA PRO A 256 -16.55 -27.43 2.13
C PRO A 256 -17.50 -26.84 1.09
N ASP A 257 -16.92 -26.16 0.09
CA ASP A 257 -17.55 -25.79 -1.20
C ASP A 257 -18.97 -25.20 -1.24
N GLU A 258 -19.24 -24.21 -0.37
CA GLU A 258 -20.47 -23.41 -0.42
C GLU A 258 -20.20 -21.91 -0.17
N ASN A 259 -19.04 -21.42 -0.64
CA ASN A 259 -18.73 -19.99 -0.58
C ASN A 259 -19.54 -19.23 -1.65
N TYR A 260 -20.31 -18.21 -1.26
CA TYR A 260 -20.77 -17.22 -2.24
C TYR A 260 -19.64 -16.23 -2.55
N ARG A 261 -19.73 -15.52 -3.67
CA ARG A 261 -18.79 -14.45 -3.99
C ARG A 261 -19.24 -13.15 -3.31
N CYS A 262 -18.31 -12.47 -2.66
CA CYS A 262 -18.48 -11.09 -2.23
C CYS A 262 -17.33 -10.26 -2.80
N TRP A 263 -17.53 -8.95 -2.89
CA TRP A 263 -16.55 -8.05 -3.47
C TRP A 263 -16.42 -6.79 -2.59
N PRO A 264 -15.19 -6.33 -2.30
CA PRO A 264 -13.90 -6.98 -2.56
C PRO A 264 -13.66 -8.17 -1.61
N SER A 265 -12.92 -9.19 -2.04
CA SER A 265 -12.60 -10.41 -1.27
C SER A 265 -11.13 -10.77 -1.42
N TYR A 266 -10.51 -11.30 -0.35
CA TYR A 266 -9.15 -11.83 -0.38
C TYR A 266 -9.04 -13.15 -1.18
N HIS A 267 -10.18 -13.71 -1.61
CA HIS A 267 -10.22 -14.95 -2.40
C HIS A 267 -11.10 -14.77 -3.65
N HIS A 268 -10.57 -15.10 -4.84
CA HIS A 268 -11.28 -14.86 -6.10
C HIS A 268 -12.54 -15.73 -6.30
N LYS A 269 -12.59 -16.93 -5.69
CA LYS A 269 -13.68 -17.89 -5.89
C LYS A 269 -14.68 -17.95 -4.74
N GLY A 270 -14.48 -17.17 -3.67
CA GLY A 270 -15.33 -17.22 -2.49
C GLY A 270 -15.24 -15.95 -1.64
N CYS A 271 -16.14 -15.79 -0.69
CA CYS A 271 -16.16 -14.63 0.19
C CYS A 271 -15.21 -14.84 1.37
N LEU A 272 -14.00 -14.29 1.26
CA LEU A 272 -12.99 -14.27 2.31
C LEU A 272 -12.75 -12.81 2.71
N LEU A 273 -13.16 -12.44 3.93
CA LEU A 273 -13.04 -11.07 4.43
C LEU A 273 -12.29 -11.05 5.77
N SER A 274 -11.69 -9.92 6.08
CA SER A 274 -10.98 -9.65 7.33
C SER A 274 -11.91 -9.05 8.38
N VAL A 275 -11.98 -9.66 9.56
CA VAL A 275 -12.80 -9.19 10.70
C VAL A 275 -11.93 -8.93 11.93
N PHE A 276 -12.35 -8.01 12.76
CA PHE A 276 -11.75 -7.69 14.05
C PHE A 276 -12.08 -8.78 15.07
N ASP A 277 -13.36 -9.13 15.19
CA ASP A 277 -13.87 -10.12 16.12
C ASP A 277 -15.06 -10.91 15.55
N VAL A 278 -15.58 -11.83 16.36
CA VAL A 278 -16.76 -12.64 16.01
C VAL A 278 -18.00 -11.77 15.82
N ASN A 279 -18.12 -10.65 16.54
CA ASN A 279 -19.27 -9.76 16.43
C ASN A 279 -19.32 -9.07 15.07
N GLU A 280 -18.18 -8.62 14.56
CA GLU A 280 -18.07 -8.05 13.22
C GLU A 280 -18.36 -9.13 12.15
N ALA A 281 -17.90 -10.37 12.34
CA ALA A 281 -18.26 -11.47 11.44
C ALA A 281 -19.78 -11.73 11.40
N ILE A 282 -20.45 -11.69 12.56
CA ILE A 282 -21.91 -11.80 12.65
C ILE A 282 -22.59 -10.66 11.89
N GLU A 283 -22.16 -9.42 12.12
CA GLU A 283 -22.72 -8.23 11.45
C GLU A 283 -22.55 -8.30 9.93
N ILE A 284 -21.38 -8.72 9.46
CA ILE A 284 -21.12 -8.91 8.03
C ILE A 284 -22.03 -10.02 7.49
N CYS A 285 -22.10 -11.18 8.13
CA CYS A 285 -22.95 -12.28 7.66
C CYS A 285 -24.43 -11.85 7.63
N ASP A 286 -24.91 -11.15 8.65
CA ASP A 286 -26.29 -10.66 8.71
C ASP A 286 -26.61 -9.61 7.64
N SER A 287 -25.60 -8.88 7.13
CA SER A 287 -25.76 -7.96 6.00
C SER A 287 -25.98 -8.65 4.65
N TYR A 288 -25.63 -9.93 4.52
CA TYR A 288 -25.81 -10.72 3.29
C TYR A 288 -26.94 -11.74 3.47
N SER A 289 -28.02 -11.60 2.70
CA SER A 289 -29.20 -12.50 2.78
C SER A 289 -28.87 -13.98 2.54
N GLN A 290 -27.88 -14.26 1.68
CA GLN A 290 -27.43 -15.63 1.42
C GLN A 290 -26.52 -16.21 2.50
N CYS A 291 -26.00 -15.41 3.45
CA CYS A 291 -25.07 -15.92 4.45
C CYS A 291 -25.81 -16.73 5.53
N LYS A 292 -25.40 -17.98 5.70
CA LYS A 292 -25.97 -18.93 6.68
C LYS A 292 -24.95 -19.41 7.70
N ALA A 293 -23.67 -19.29 7.39
CA ALA A 293 -22.59 -19.64 8.31
C ALA A 293 -21.32 -18.87 7.94
N PHE A 294 -20.36 -18.85 8.85
CA PHE A 294 -19.01 -18.39 8.56
C PHE A 294 -17.96 -19.24 9.30
N VAL A 295 -16.76 -19.30 8.74
CA VAL A 295 -15.66 -20.13 9.23
C VAL A 295 -14.45 -19.25 9.52
N LEU A 296 -14.01 -19.24 10.78
CA LEU A 296 -12.77 -18.60 11.19
C LEU A 296 -11.58 -19.44 10.68
N THR A 297 -10.62 -18.78 10.04
CA THR A 297 -9.34 -19.39 9.67
C THR A 297 -8.29 -19.11 10.76
N ASN A 298 -7.10 -19.70 10.62
CA ASN A 298 -5.93 -19.38 11.45
C ASN A 298 -5.06 -18.24 10.87
N GLN A 299 -5.47 -17.63 9.74
CA GLN A 299 -4.70 -16.61 9.04
C GLN A 299 -5.15 -15.21 9.43
N THR A 300 -4.18 -14.32 9.61
CA THR A 300 -4.42 -12.90 9.90
C THR A 300 -3.87 -12.00 8.82
N THR A 301 -4.45 -10.81 8.70
CA THR A 301 -3.95 -9.75 7.83
C THR A 301 -2.76 -9.02 8.47
N TRP A 302 -2.16 -8.05 7.75
CA TRP A 302 -1.04 -7.24 8.27
C TRP A 302 -1.42 -6.35 9.46
N THR A 303 -2.72 -6.05 9.63
CA THR A 303 -3.23 -5.35 10.81
C THR A 303 -3.53 -6.29 11.99
N GLY A 304 -3.40 -7.61 11.81
CA GLY A 304 -3.68 -8.63 12.82
C GLY A 304 -5.14 -9.10 12.84
N ARG A 305 -5.95 -8.73 11.84
CA ARG A 305 -7.37 -9.11 11.75
C ARG A 305 -7.54 -10.52 11.23
N GLN A 306 -8.54 -11.25 11.72
CA GLN A 306 -8.77 -12.63 11.33
C GLN A 306 -9.41 -12.73 9.95
N LEU A 307 -8.92 -13.62 9.09
CA LEU A 307 -9.58 -13.95 7.83
C LEU A 307 -10.70 -14.98 8.05
N VAL A 308 -11.87 -14.71 7.46
CA VAL A 308 -13.10 -15.48 7.67
C VAL A 308 -13.77 -15.79 6.34
N PHE A 309 -14.12 -17.06 6.13
CA PHE A 309 -14.91 -17.49 4.98
C PHE A 309 -16.41 -17.43 5.29
N PHE A 310 -17.18 -16.74 4.45
CA PHE A 310 -18.63 -16.68 4.56
C PHE A 310 -19.30 -17.71 3.64
N LYS A 311 -20.29 -18.41 4.17
CA LYS A 311 -20.90 -19.62 3.59
C LYS A 311 -22.39 -19.42 3.31
N ALA A 312 -22.83 -19.94 2.18
CA ALA A 312 -24.22 -19.87 1.74
C ALA A 312 -25.13 -20.97 2.33
N ALA A 313 -24.54 -22.05 2.84
CA ALA A 313 -25.26 -23.10 3.52
C ALA A 313 -24.47 -23.66 4.71
N SER A 314 -25.13 -24.51 5.49
CA SER A 314 -24.71 -24.99 6.81
C SER A 314 -25.02 -26.48 7.04
N ASN A 315 -25.41 -27.18 5.98
CA ASN A 315 -25.85 -28.58 5.98
C ASN A 315 -24.70 -29.59 5.89
N HIS A 316 -23.57 -29.21 5.29
CA HIS A 316 -22.39 -30.07 5.13
C HIS A 316 -21.25 -29.61 6.03
N ILE A 317 -21.25 -30.03 7.29
CA ILE A 317 -20.17 -29.73 8.23
C ILE A 317 -19.21 -30.92 8.30
N MET A 318 -17.93 -30.69 8.00
CA MET A 318 -16.85 -31.66 8.10
C MET A 318 -15.92 -31.31 9.28
N PRO A 319 -15.31 -32.32 9.93
CA PRO A 319 -14.30 -32.08 10.95
C PRO A 319 -13.04 -31.41 10.36
N ASP A 320 -12.56 -30.37 11.02
CA ASP A 320 -11.28 -29.70 10.71
C ASP A 320 -10.71 -29.10 12.01
N PRO A 321 -9.65 -29.69 12.59
CA PRO A 321 -9.16 -29.31 13.93
C PRO A 321 -8.64 -27.86 14.01
N ASP A 322 -8.29 -27.26 12.88
CA ASP A 322 -7.69 -25.92 12.83
C ASP A 322 -8.74 -24.80 12.60
N LYS A 323 -10.03 -25.14 12.54
CA LYS A 323 -11.10 -24.21 12.18
C LYS A 323 -12.29 -24.23 13.14
N ILE A 324 -12.96 -23.09 13.22
CA ILE A 324 -14.19 -22.91 14.00
C ILE A 324 -15.27 -22.39 13.06
N THR A 325 -16.41 -23.09 13.03
CA THR A 325 -17.57 -22.70 12.22
C THR A 325 -18.66 -22.10 13.12
N TYR A 326 -19.28 -21.03 12.67
CA TYR A 326 -20.45 -20.42 13.29
C TYR A 326 -21.63 -20.54 12.33
N VAL A 327 -22.70 -21.19 12.79
CA VAL A 327 -23.91 -21.42 11.99
C VAL A 327 -25.03 -20.54 12.51
N LYS A 328 -25.67 -19.78 11.62
CA LYS A 328 -26.83 -18.95 11.94
C LYS A 328 -27.97 -19.85 12.40
N VAL A 329 -28.54 -19.56 13.57
CA VAL A 329 -29.74 -20.23 14.05
C VAL A 329 -30.92 -19.63 13.29
N THR A 330 -31.58 -20.46 12.47
CA THR A 330 -32.86 -20.13 11.86
C THR A 330 -33.93 -20.80 12.69
N ASP A 331 -34.91 -20.03 13.18
CA ASP A 331 -36.12 -20.56 13.81
C ASP A 331 -36.85 -21.56 12.89
#